data_AF-A0A958GAW4-F1
#
_entry.id   AF-A0A958GAW4-F1
#
_cell.length_a   1.000
_cell.length_b   1.000
_cell.length_c   1.000
_cell.angle_alpha   90.00
_cell.angle_beta   90.00
_cell.angle_gamma   90.00
#
_symmetry.space_group_name_H-M   'P 1'
#
loop_
_entity.id
_entity.type
_entity.pdbx_description
1 polymer ?
#
loop_
_entity_poly.entity_id
_entity_poly.type
_entity_poly.pdbx_seq_one_letter_code
_entity_poly.pdbx_strand_id
1 'polypeptide(L)'
;REFARRNNAQVSFSKEARVRFLDFARSPAGEWRANFRDLNAAVTRMATMARGGRITEEIVEGEIRRLQQAWRFPEGASPQQQLLDEVLDETRLEAIDQFDRFQLEGVLQVCRASASLSEAGR
;
A
#
# COMPACT_ATOMS: atom_id res chain seq x y z
N ARG A 1 -9.37 -1.72 22.65
CA ARG A 1 -8.65 -2.16 23.88
C ARG A 1 -7.90 -3.49 23.68
N GLU A 2 -7.59 -3.93 22.46
CA GLU A 2 -7.11 -5.29 22.19
C GLU A 2 -5.57 -5.42 22.14
N PHE A 3 -4.86 -4.40 21.65
CA PHE A 3 -3.38 -4.40 21.63
C PHE A 3 -2.75 -4.33 23.03
N ALA A 4 -3.29 -3.46 23.90
CA ALA A 4 -2.81 -3.29 25.27
C ALA A 4 -2.96 -4.57 26.12
N ARG A 5 -3.92 -5.43 25.79
CA ARG A 5 -4.19 -6.68 26.52
C ARG A 5 -3.24 -7.81 26.13
N ARG A 6 -2.63 -7.76 24.94
CA ARG A 6 -1.73 -8.79 24.42
C ARG A 6 -0.24 -8.52 24.65
N ASN A 7 0.18 -7.25 24.74
CA ASN A 7 1.62 -6.91 24.71
C ASN A 7 2.22 -6.35 26.01
N ASN A 8 1.46 -6.27 27.10
CA ASN A 8 1.91 -5.83 28.44
C ASN A 8 2.82 -4.57 28.47
N ALA A 9 2.72 -3.72 27.45
CA ALA A 9 3.48 -2.49 27.29
C ALA A 9 2.48 -1.42 26.87
N GLN A 10 2.29 -0.40 27.71
CA GLN A 10 1.59 0.80 27.29
C GLN A 10 2.41 1.46 26.20
N VAL A 11 1.92 1.37 24.96
CA VAL A 11 2.52 2.10 23.85
C VAL A 11 1.94 3.52 23.82
N SER A 12 2.81 4.51 23.78
CA SER A 12 2.47 5.94 23.76
C SER A 12 3.10 6.62 22.55
N PHE A 13 2.46 7.68 22.04
CA PHE A 13 3.08 8.53 21.02
C PHE A 13 4.02 9.55 21.67
N SER A 14 5.13 9.89 21.00
CA SER A 14 5.78 11.18 21.26
C SER A 14 4.83 12.32 20.89
N LYS A 15 5.09 13.53 21.39
CA LYS A 15 4.25 14.70 21.11
C LYS A 15 4.23 15.00 19.61
N GLU A 16 5.39 14.94 18.99
CA GLU A 16 5.65 15.21 17.57
C GLU A 16 4.99 14.14 16.69
N ALA A 17 5.15 12.87 17.08
CA ALA A 17 4.52 11.73 16.41
C ALA A 17 2.99 11.85 16.41
N ARG A 18 2.42 12.24 17.56
CA ARG A 18 0.96 12.42 17.69
C ARG A 18 0.44 13.54 16.80
N VAL A 19 1.10 14.69 16.78
CA VAL A 19 0.71 15.82 15.93
C VAL A 19 0.71 15.40 14.47
N ARG A 20 1.83 14.84 13.99
CA ARG A 20 1.97 14.41 12.59
C ARG A 20 0.94 13.36 12.18
N PHE A 21 0.70 12.36 13.04
CA PHE A 21 -0.28 11.34 12.74
C PHE A 21 -1.70 11.91 12.65
N LEU A 22 -2.06 12.84 13.53
CA LEU A 22 -3.36 13.50 13.51
C LEU A 22 -3.53 14.43 12.29
N ASP A 23 -2.49 15.17 11.93
CA ASP A 23 -2.50 16.04 10.75
C ASP A 23 -2.70 15.20 9.48
N PHE A 24 -1.97 14.10 9.34
CA PHE A 24 -2.20 13.15 8.26
C PHE A 24 -3.60 12.55 8.28
N ALA A 25 -4.06 12.05 9.44
CA ALA A 25 -5.36 11.39 9.58
C ALA A 25 -6.55 12.31 9.27
N ARG A 26 -6.37 13.63 9.41
CA ARG A 26 -7.37 14.66 9.08
C ARG A 26 -7.20 15.25 7.69
N SER A 27 -6.09 14.96 7.02
CA SER A 27 -5.82 15.48 5.68
C SER A 27 -6.64 14.73 4.62
N PRO A 28 -6.85 15.33 3.43
CA PRO A 28 -7.45 14.63 2.29
C PRO A 28 -6.67 13.40 1.82
N ALA A 29 -5.38 13.29 2.18
CA ALA A 29 -4.56 12.14 1.85
C ALA A 29 -4.90 10.90 2.69
N GLY A 30 -5.60 11.06 3.82
CA GLY A 30 -6.07 9.97 4.68
C GLY A 30 -7.36 9.33 4.14
N GLU A 31 -7.26 8.42 3.17
CA GLU A 31 -8.46 7.84 2.54
C GLU A 31 -9.28 6.92 3.46
N TRP A 32 -8.62 6.22 4.38
CA TRP A 32 -9.25 5.32 5.38
C TRP A 32 -10.40 4.46 4.80
N ARG A 33 -10.15 3.74 3.71
CA ARG A 33 -11.17 3.01 2.93
C ARG A 33 -12.01 2.03 3.75
N ALA A 34 -11.41 1.36 4.75
CA ALA A 34 -12.14 0.49 5.70
C ALA A 34 -12.45 1.19 7.04
N ASN A 35 -12.51 2.52 7.04
CA ASN A 35 -12.81 3.38 8.18
C ASN A 35 -11.92 3.05 9.40
N PHE A 36 -12.56 2.78 10.54
CA PHE A 36 -11.90 2.51 11.82
C PHE A 36 -11.06 1.24 11.82
N ARG A 37 -11.29 0.31 10.87
CA ARG A 37 -10.45 -0.90 10.74
C ARG A 37 -9.05 -0.54 10.28
N ASP A 38 -8.92 0.32 9.28
CA ASP A 38 -7.63 0.79 8.77
C ASP A 38 -6.87 1.59 9.82
N LEU A 39 -7.58 2.47 10.55
CA LEU A 39 -6.99 3.24 11.63
C LEU A 39 -6.43 2.33 12.73
N ASN A 40 -7.20 1.34 13.18
CA ASN A 40 -6.72 0.38 14.19
C ASN A 40 -5.54 -0.44 13.70
N ALA A 41 -5.57 -0.87 12.43
CA ALA A 41 -4.49 -1.63 11.84
C ALA A 41 -3.20 -0.78 11.77
N ALA A 42 -3.31 0.51 11.41
CA ALA A 42 -2.18 1.45 11.40
C ALA A 42 -1.60 1.65 12.79
N VAL A 43 -2.45 1.92 13.79
CA VAL A 43 -2.00 2.07 15.19
C VAL A 43 -1.36 0.80 15.72
N THR A 44 -1.91 -0.37 15.38
CA THR A 44 -1.36 -1.67 15.77
C THR A 44 0.03 -1.91 15.19
N ARG A 45 0.23 -1.62 13.89
CA ARG A 45 1.55 -1.74 13.25
C ARG A 45 2.57 -0.79 13.87
N MET A 46 2.22 0.48 14.05
CA MET A 46 3.09 1.44 14.73
C MET A 46 3.47 0.99 16.14
N ALA A 47 2.51 0.42 16.87
CA ALA A 47 2.75 -0.07 18.21
C ALA A 47 3.66 -1.32 18.24
N THR A 48 3.61 -2.18 17.23
CA THR A 48 4.56 -3.30 17.05
C THR A 48 5.98 -2.81 16.74
N MET A 49 6.12 -1.71 16.00
CA MET A 49 7.41 -1.11 15.64
C MET A 49 8.06 -0.31 16.80
N ALA A 50 7.25 0.13 17.77
CA ALA A 50 7.68 0.93 18.91
C ALA A 50 8.47 0.10 19.96
N ARG A 51 9.69 -0.33 19.61
CA ARG A 51 10.61 -0.99 20.54
C ARG A 51 10.92 -0.02 21.71
N GLY A 52 10.42 -0.32 22.90
CA GLY A 52 10.48 0.57 24.07
C GLY A 52 9.19 1.30 24.41
N GLY A 53 8.07 0.97 23.76
CA GLY A 53 6.74 1.48 24.11
C GLY A 53 6.47 2.93 23.67
N ARG A 54 7.32 3.49 22.82
CA ARG A 54 7.15 4.84 22.28
C ARG A 54 7.10 4.84 20.75
N ILE A 55 5.97 5.29 20.20
CA ILE A 55 5.81 5.58 18.78
C ILE A 55 6.48 6.93 18.51
N THR A 56 7.56 6.88 17.74
CA THR A 56 8.34 8.04 17.32
C THR A 56 7.79 8.61 16.01
N GLU A 57 8.26 9.81 15.66
CA GLU A 57 7.97 10.48 14.40
C GLU A 57 8.35 9.62 13.19
N GLU A 58 9.51 8.97 13.25
CA GLU A 58 10.00 8.05 12.21
C GLU A 58 9.04 6.87 11.96
N ILE A 59 8.51 6.27 13.04
CA ILE A 59 7.53 5.18 12.94
C ILE A 59 6.25 5.66 12.26
N VAL A 60 5.80 6.88 12.59
CA VAL A 60 4.62 7.49 11.97
C VAL A 60 4.86 7.74 10.48
N GLU A 61 6.01 8.30 10.09
CA GLU A 61 6.35 8.55 8.69
C GLU A 61 6.49 7.27 7.87
N GLY A 62 7.00 6.20 8.48
CA GLY A 62 7.00 4.87 7.88
C GLY A 62 5.58 4.35 7.60
N GLU A 63 4.68 4.43 8.59
CA GLU A 63 3.31 3.96 8.42
C GLU A 63 2.50 4.83 7.44
N ILE A 64 2.72 6.15 7.41
CA ILE A 64 2.10 7.04 6.42
C ILE A 64 2.50 6.63 5.00
N ARG A 65 3.80 6.41 4.75
CA ARG A 65 4.28 5.97 3.43
C ARG A 65 3.65 4.63 3.02
N ARG A 66 3.57 3.68 3.96
CA ARG A 66 2.92 2.39 3.73
C ARG A 66 1.43 2.57 3.37
N LEU A 67 0.70 3.41 4.10
CA LEU A 67 -0.72 3.67 3.85
C LEU A 67 -0.94 4.32 2.48
N GLN A 68 -0.13 5.33 2.14
CA GLN A 68 -0.19 5.99 0.84
C GLN A 68 0.10 5.01 -0.31
N GLN A 69 1.06 4.09 -0.15
CA GLN A 69 1.31 3.03 -1.12
C GLN A 69 0.10 2.09 -1.24
N ALA A 70 -0.47 1.64 -0.11
CA ALA A 70 -1.63 0.75 -0.10
C ALA A 70 -2.91 1.40 -0.68
N TRP A 71 -3.03 2.72 -0.63
CA TRP A 71 -4.17 3.43 -1.24
C TRP A 71 -3.95 3.74 -2.72
N ARG A 72 -2.70 4.04 -3.12
CA ARG A 72 -2.34 4.14 -4.54
C ARG A 72 -2.55 2.83 -5.30
N PHE A 73 -2.28 1.72 -4.62
CA PHE A 73 -2.44 0.37 -5.16
C PHE A 73 -3.44 -0.38 -4.27
N PRO A 74 -4.78 -0.22 -4.50
CA PRO A 74 -5.77 -1.02 -3.80
C PRO A 74 -5.35 -2.48 -3.79
N GLU A 75 -5.60 -3.23 -2.70
CA GLU A 75 -5.39 -4.68 -2.72
C GLU A 75 -6.06 -5.28 -3.98
N GLY A 76 -5.23 -5.79 -4.90
CA GLY A 76 -5.65 -6.25 -6.22
C GLY A 76 -5.09 -5.46 -7.40
N ALA A 77 -4.70 -4.19 -7.23
CA ALA A 77 -4.02 -3.36 -8.23
C ALA A 77 -2.50 -3.56 -8.15
N SER A 78 -2.02 -4.58 -8.85
CA SER A 78 -0.59 -4.87 -8.92
C SER A 78 0.11 -3.82 -9.82
N PRO A 79 1.44 -3.56 -9.67
CA PRO A 79 2.23 -2.79 -10.65
C PRO A 79 1.99 -3.20 -12.11
N GLN A 80 1.47 -4.41 -12.32
CA GLN A 80 1.14 -5.00 -13.59
C GLN A 80 -0.10 -4.37 -14.24
N GLN A 81 -1.10 -3.91 -13.48
CA GLN A 81 -2.25 -3.20 -14.06
C GLN A 81 -1.86 -1.85 -14.69
N GLN A 82 -0.84 -1.19 -14.15
CA GLN A 82 -0.31 0.04 -14.74
C GLN A 82 0.34 -0.20 -16.11
N LEU A 83 0.90 -1.40 -16.32
CA LEU A 83 1.54 -1.78 -17.58
C LEU A 83 0.52 -1.94 -18.71
N LEU A 84 -0.67 -2.44 -18.37
CA LEU A 84 -1.77 -2.56 -19.31
C LEU A 84 -2.36 -1.19 -19.67
N ASP A 85 -2.54 -0.31 -18.68
CA ASP A 85 -3.06 1.05 -18.88
C ASP A 85 -2.13 1.92 -19.78
N GLU A 86 -0.84 1.59 -19.84
CA GLU A 86 0.14 2.25 -20.72
C GLU A 86 0.05 1.81 -22.20
N VAL A 87 -0.54 0.64 -22.47
CA VAL A 87 -0.51 0.00 -23.80
C VAL A 87 -1.92 -0.14 -24.40
N LEU A 88 -2.95 -0.22 -23.56
CA LEU A 88 -4.34 -0.40 -23.95
C LEU A 88 -5.20 0.73 -23.39
N ASP A 89 -6.17 1.18 -24.20
CA ASP A 89 -7.20 2.10 -23.74
C ASP A 89 -8.24 1.39 -22.85
N GLU A 90 -8.98 2.19 -22.09
CA GLU A 90 -9.97 1.72 -21.11
C GLU A 90 -11.04 0.81 -21.75
N THR A 91 -11.49 1.14 -22.96
CA THR A 91 -12.49 0.34 -23.70
C THR A 91 -11.97 -1.05 -24.05
N ARG A 92 -10.71 -1.16 -24.48
CA ARG A 92 -10.08 -2.46 -24.77
C ARG A 92 -9.81 -3.25 -23.50
N LEU A 93 -9.43 -2.58 -22.41
CA LEU A 93 -9.25 -3.24 -21.14
C LEU A 93 -10.56 -3.87 -20.69
N GLU A 94 -11.66 -3.10 -20.69
CA GLU A 94 -13.00 -3.59 -20.35
C GLU A 94 -13.44 -4.80 -21.17
N ALA A 95 -13.02 -4.88 -22.44
CA ALA A 95 -13.33 -5.99 -23.34
C ALA A 95 -12.51 -7.28 -23.07
N ILE A 96 -11.43 -7.21 -22.31
CA ILE A 96 -10.58 -8.35 -21.97
C ILE A 96 -10.95 -8.85 -20.57
N ASP A 97 -11.13 -10.16 -20.41
CA ASP A 97 -11.42 -10.74 -19.10
C ASP A 97 -10.19 -10.73 -18.17
N GLN A 98 -10.43 -10.96 -16.89
CA GLN A 98 -9.40 -10.83 -15.85
C GLN A 98 -8.27 -11.86 -16.00
N PHE A 99 -8.54 -13.06 -16.52
CA PHE A 99 -7.53 -14.10 -16.72
C PHE A 99 -6.57 -13.69 -17.84
N ASP A 100 -7.12 -13.24 -18.96
CA ASP A 100 -6.34 -12.78 -20.11
C ASP A 100 -5.51 -11.53 -19.78
N ARG A 101 -6.06 -10.59 -18.98
CA ARG A 101 -5.30 -9.43 -18.49
C ARG A 101 -4.05 -9.86 -17.72
N PHE A 102 -4.17 -10.82 -16.81
CA PHE A 102 -3.04 -11.32 -16.03
C PHE A 102 -1.97 -11.99 -16.90
N GLN A 103 -2.37 -12.73 -17.93
CA GLN A 103 -1.42 -13.32 -18.88
C GLN A 103 -0.71 -12.26 -19.72
N LEU A 104 -1.46 -11.28 -20.22
CA LEU A 104 -0.94 -10.21 -21.08
C LEU A 104 0.08 -9.35 -20.34
N GLU A 105 -0.13 -9.09 -19.04
CA GLU A 105 0.83 -8.43 -18.17
C GLU A 105 2.16 -9.18 -18.12
N GLY A 106 2.13 -10.50 -17.91
CA GLY A 106 3.33 -11.34 -17.90
C GLY A 106 4.09 -11.28 -19.23
N VAL A 107 3.36 -11.30 -20.35
CA VAL A 107 3.95 -11.14 -21.69
C VAL A 107 4.62 -9.79 -21.84
N LEU A 108 3.94 -8.71 -21.46
CA LEU A 108 4.47 -7.35 -21.56
C LEU A 108 5.74 -7.15 -20.71
N GLN A 109 5.81 -7.78 -19.54
CA GLN A 109 7.02 -7.77 -18.71
C GLN A 109 8.22 -8.41 -19.42
N VAL A 110 8.03 -9.59 -20.01
CA VAL A 110 9.08 -10.29 -20.76
C VAL A 110 9.50 -9.48 -21.99
N CYS A 111 8.54 -8.91 -22.72
CA CYS A 111 8.81 -8.07 -23.88
C CYS A 111 9.61 -6.81 -23.52
N ARG A 112 9.30 -6.15 -22.39
CA ARG A 112 10.04 -4.96 -21.94
C ARG A 112 11.44 -5.27 -21.44
N ALA A 113 11.66 -6.46 -20.88
CA ALA A 113 12.96 -6.89 -20.38
C ALA A 113 13.89 -7.44 -21.48
N SER A 114 13.35 -7.75 -22.66
CA SER A 114 14.07 -8.34 -23.78
C SER A 114 14.58 -7.28 -24.75
N ALA A 115 15.77 -7.47 -25.30
CA ALA A 115 16.36 -6.55 -26.28
C ALA A 115 15.83 -6.78 -27.71
N SER A 116 15.12 -7.88 -27.95
CA SER A 116 14.50 -8.19 -29.24
C SER A 116 13.28 -9.12 -29.13
N LEU A 117 12.43 -9.12 -30.16
CA LEU A 117 11.26 -10.00 -30.25
C LEU A 117 11.63 -11.49 -30.16
N SER A 118 12.75 -11.88 -30.78
CA SER A 118 13.24 -13.26 -30.78
C SER A 118 13.79 -13.70 -29.41
N GLU A 119 14.17 -12.77 -28.55
CA GLU A 119 14.58 -13.04 -27.18
C GLU A 119 13.37 -13.21 -26.26
N ALA A 120 12.34 -12.38 -26.42
CA ALA A 120 11.11 -12.46 -25.63
C ALA A 120 10.30 -13.75 -25.86
N GLY A 121 10.49 -14.41 -27.01
CA GLY A 121 9.77 -15.64 -27.38
C GLY A 121 10.45 -16.96 -26.98
N ARG A 122 11.55 -16.92 -26.22
CA ARG A 122 12.27 -18.11 -25.73
C ARG A 122 11.84 -18.48 -24.32
#